data_AF-A0A954SWT6-F1
#
_entry.id   AF-A0A954SWT6-F1
#
_cell.length_a   1.000
_cell.length_b   1.000
_cell.length_c   1.000
_cell.angle_alpha   90.00
_cell.angle_beta   90.00
_cell.angle_gamma   90.00
#
_symmetry.space_group_name_H-M   'P 1'
#
loop_
_entity.id
_entity.type
_entity.pdbx_description
1 polymer ?
#
loop_
_entity_poly.entity_id
_entity_poly.type
_entity_poly.pdbx_seq_one_letter_code
_entity_poly.pdbx_strand_id
1 'polypeptide(L)'
;MVRSHENEAQFPMRLSSLATAVLPIVAVAMLAVPARADRLPEGSDGESVPPRKLAPGVERAVAPQINADEEHAYHDIPELLKVDPSWDFAKQVDFRHRSLTHLPAEGDLPLIENEEQLLPPIWVLNFWYKPVRMIEVDVPGPDGRLERKLIWYLVYRIVNRTGQPVMFAPRMVLESVDTGKQYLDRLIPVALGPIQRREDRGRRFLNKVDVAGEIQP
;
A
#
# COMPACT_ATOMS: atom_id res chain seq x y z
N MET A 1 -1.60 -43.31 27.29
CA MET A 1 -3.04 -43.65 27.29
C MET A 1 -3.73 -42.79 28.36
N VAL A 2 -4.54 -41.84 27.89
CA VAL A 2 -5.68 -41.18 28.56
C VAL A 2 -5.40 -40.45 29.89
N ARG A 3 -5.22 -39.13 29.80
CA ARG A 3 -5.73 -38.20 30.82
C ARG A 3 -6.76 -37.30 30.13
N SER A 4 -8.01 -37.71 30.26
CA SER A 4 -9.17 -36.90 29.96
C SER A 4 -9.23 -35.76 30.99
N HIS A 5 -9.10 -34.53 30.53
CA HIS A 5 -9.62 -33.39 31.26
C HIS A 5 -10.91 -32.96 30.57
N GLU A 6 -12.00 -33.39 31.17
CA GLU A 6 -13.31 -32.76 31.05
C GLU A 6 -13.17 -31.30 31.46
N ASN A 7 -13.64 -30.40 30.60
CA ASN A 7 -13.97 -29.05 31.04
C ASN A 7 -15.33 -28.71 30.43
N GLU A 8 -16.33 -28.77 31.30
CA GLU A 8 -17.67 -28.23 31.11
C GLU A 8 -17.58 -26.75 30.74
N ALA A 9 -18.16 -26.40 29.59
CA ALA A 9 -18.68 -25.07 29.35
C ALA A 9 -20.16 -25.21 29.00
N GLN A 10 -20.97 -25.35 30.05
CA GLN A 10 -22.39 -25.07 30.04
C GLN A 10 -22.60 -23.60 29.66
N PHE A 11 -23.20 -23.36 28.49
CA PHE A 11 -23.93 -22.12 28.23
C PHE A 11 -25.39 -22.49 27.97
N PRO A 12 -26.36 -22.05 28.80
CA PRO A 12 -27.76 -22.38 28.60
C PRO A 12 -28.35 -21.47 27.52
N MET A 13 -28.83 -22.05 26.42
CA MET A 13 -29.73 -21.34 25.49
C MET A 13 -30.98 -22.18 25.23
N ARG A 14 -31.98 -21.94 26.06
CA ARG A 14 -33.41 -22.25 25.93
C ARG A 14 -34.08 -20.96 26.46
N LEU A 15 -35.07 -20.34 25.84
CA LEU A 15 -36.30 -20.89 25.29
C LEU A 15 -36.87 -19.88 24.28
N SER A 16 -37.33 -20.39 23.14
CA SER A 16 -38.12 -19.72 22.12
C SER A 16 -39.47 -19.24 22.67
N SER A 17 -39.76 -17.95 22.53
CA SER A 17 -41.11 -17.40 22.75
C SER A 17 -41.88 -17.41 21.43
N LEU A 18 -42.91 -18.26 21.37
CA LEU A 18 -43.99 -18.19 20.40
C LEU A 18 -45.09 -17.31 21.01
N ALA A 19 -45.37 -16.16 20.39
CA ALA A 19 -46.62 -15.45 20.61
C ALA A 19 -47.19 -15.02 19.25
N THR A 20 -48.30 -15.68 18.93
CA THR A 20 -49.06 -15.61 17.69
C THR A 20 -50.00 -14.39 17.69
N ALA A 21 -50.01 -13.69 16.56
CA ALA A 21 -51.09 -12.92 15.92
C ALA A 21 -51.88 -11.85 16.70
N VAL A 22 -51.96 -10.64 16.13
CA VAL A 22 -53.19 -10.04 15.56
C VAL A 22 -52.79 -8.99 14.51
N LEU A 23 -53.27 -9.16 13.28
CA LEU A 23 -53.28 -8.14 12.22
C LEU A 23 -54.33 -7.06 12.55
N PRO A 24 -54.07 -5.79 12.20
CA PRO A 24 -55.08 -5.09 11.43
C PRO A 24 -54.51 -4.52 10.13
N ILE A 25 -55.26 -4.80 9.07
CA ILE A 25 -55.18 -4.23 7.74
C ILE A 25 -55.15 -2.70 7.86
N VAL A 26 -54.07 -2.07 7.41
CA VAL A 26 -54.05 -0.63 7.11
C VAL A 26 -53.58 -0.43 5.68
N ALA A 27 -54.43 0.31 4.97
CA ALA A 27 -54.39 0.74 3.58
C ALA A 27 -53.00 0.91 2.96
N VAL A 28 -52.85 0.27 1.79
CA VAL A 28 -51.86 0.59 0.77
C VAL A 28 -52.16 1.99 0.24
N ALA A 29 -51.32 2.96 0.59
CA ALA A 29 -51.18 4.21 -0.14
C ALA A 29 -49.85 4.14 -0.90
N MET A 30 -49.91 3.80 -2.19
CA MET A 30 -48.78 3.99 -3.10
C MET A 30 -48.56 5.49 -3.29
N LEU A 31 -47.68 6.08 -2.48
CA LEU A 31 -46.97 7.28 -2.85
C LEU A 31 -45.71 6.84 -3.59
N ALA A 32 -45.69 7.05 -4.90
CA ALA A 32 -44.48 6.97 -5.70
C ALA A 32 -43.46 7.95 -5.13
N VAL A 33 -42.48 7.43 -4.38
CA VAL A 33 -41.28 8.16 -4.03
C VAL A 33 -40.51 8.35 -5.34
N PRO A 34 -40.27 9.57 -5.83
CA PRO A 34 -39.31 9.73 -6.91
C PRO A 34 -37.98 9.25 -6.36
N ALA A 35 -37.45 8.17 -6.95
CA ALA A 35 -36.06 7.78 -6.79
C ALA A 35 -35.21 8.96 -7.25
N ARG A 36 -34.89 9.86 -6.31
CA ARG A 36 -33.80 10.80 -6.48
C ARG A 36 -32.57 9.92 -6.49
N ALA A 37 -32.05 9.67 -7.69
CA ALA A 37 -30.66 9.31 -7.85
C ALA A 37 -29.88 10.42 -7.14
N ASP A 38 -29.49 10.17 -5.90
CA ASP A 38 -28.48 10.98 -5.23
C ASP A 38 -27.24 10.86 -6.09
N ARG A 39 -27.09 11.83 -7.00
CA ARG A 39 -25.78 12.16 -7.53
C ARG A 39 -24.89 12.31 -6.30
N LEU A 40 -23.84 11.49 -6.24
CA LEU A 40 -22.70 11.76 -5.38
C LEU A 40 -22.43 13.26 -5.47
N PRO A 41 -22.36 13.99 -4.34
CA PRO A 41 -22.15 15.42 -4.39
C PRO A 41 -20.85 15.68 -5.15
N GLU A 42 -20.99 16.18 -6.37
CA GLU A 42 -19.94 16.93 -7.05
C GLU A 42 -19.53 18.04 -6.10
N GLY A 43 -18.21 18.16 -5.93
CA GLY A 43 -17.57 18.89 -4.84
C GLY A 43 -18.28 20.18 -4.50
N SER A 44 -18.79 20.25 -3.28
CA SER A 44 -19.01 21.54 -2.66
C SER A 44 -17.66 22.27 -2.67
N ASP A 45 -17.63 23.45 -3.29
CA ASP A 45 -16.60 24.47 -3.10
C ASP A 45 -16.54 24.83 -1.60
N GLY A 46 -15.92 23.93 -0.84
CA GLY A 46 -15.83 23.95 0.59
C GLY A 46 -14.47 24.50 0.95
N GLU A 47 -14.50 25.58 1.73
CA GLU A 47 -13.37 26.21 2.39
C GLU A 47 -12.23 25.22 2.67
N SER A 48 -11.07 25.46 2.05
CA SER A 48 -9.92 24.56 2.12
C SER A 48 -9.45 24.46 3.56
N VAL A 49 -9.88 23.41 4.26
CA VAL A 49 -9.45 23.16 5.64
C VAL A 49 -7.92 23.04 5.61
N PRO A 50 -7.17 23.89 6.35
CA PRO A 50 -5.73 23.82 6.32
C PRO A 50 -5.27 22.44 6.82
N PRO A 51 -4.22 21.86 6.20
CA PRO A 51 -3.73 20.55 6.59
C PRO A 51 -3.32 20.55 8.06
N ARG A 52 -3.73 19.52 8.79
CA ARG A 52 -3.36 19.33 10.19
C ARG A 52 -1.83 19.18 10.29
N LYS A 53 -1.21 19.93 11.21
CA LYS A 53 0.19 19.71 11.61
C LYS A 53 0.26 18.43 12.45
N LEU A 54 1.10 17.47 12.03
CA LEU A 54 1.30 16.24 12.78
C LEU A 54 2.05 16.54 14.08
N ALA A 55 1.69 15.84 15.16
CA ALA A 55 2.48 15.88 16.38
C ALA A 55 3.87 15.25 16.14
N PRO A 56 4.93 15.74 16.79
CA PRO A 56 6.27 15.16 16.68
C PRO A 56 6.26 13.65 16.97
N GLY A 57 6.95 12.85 16.16
CA GLY A 57 7.10 11.40 16.35
C GLY A 57 5.97 10.51 15.81
N VAL A 58 4.86 11.07 15.32
CA VAL A 58 3.78 10.30 14.67
C VAL A 58 4.24 9.73 13.32
N GLU A 59 5.09 10.47 12.62
CA GLU A 59 5.70 10.09 11.36
C GLU A 59 7.10 9.53 11.65
N ARG A 60 7.34 8.29 11.23
CA ARG A 60 8.66 7.65 11.30
C ARG A 60 9.34 7.83 9.95
N ALA A 61 10.59 8.30 9.99
CA ALA A 61 11.45 8.33 8.81
C ALA A 61 12.24 7.02 8.75
N VAL A 62 12.23 6.36 7.61
CA VAL A 62 13.19 5.30 7.30
C VAL A 62 14.32 5.96 6.55
N ALA A 63 15.52 5.95 7.14
CA ALA A 63 16.70 6.45 6.45
C ALA A 63 16.96 5.56 5.23
N PRO A 64 17.23 6.16 4.06
CA PRO A 64 17.66 5.40 2.89
C PRO A 64 18.94 4.64 3.24
N GLN A 65 18.94 3.31 3.06
CA GLN A 65 20.17 2.52 3.10
C GLN A 65 20.74 2.58 1.70
N ILE A 66 21.89 3.24 1.55
CA ILE A 66 22.63 3.28 0.30
C ILE A 66 23.66 2.17 0.38
N ASN A 67 23.53 1.16 -0.47
CA ASN A 67 24.51 0.09 -0.57
C ASN A 67 25.00 0.02 -2.02
N ALA A 68 26.29 0.30 -2.25
CA ALA A 68 26.88 0.28 -3.58
C ALA A 68 26.82 -1.11 -4.23
N ASP A 69 26.83 -2.17 -3.43
CA ASP A 69 26.72 -3.54 -3.92
C ASP A 69 25.33 -3.84 -4.53
N GLU A 70 24.29 -3.05 -4.21
CA GLU A 70 22.95 -3.19 -4.81
C GLU A 70 22.90 -2.73 -6.28
N GLU A 71 23.89 -1.97 -6.75
CA GLU A 71 24.01 -1.62 -8.18
C GLU A 71 24.43 -2.80 -9.05
N HIS A 72 25.00 -3.84 -8.43
CA HIS A 72 25.55 -4.99 -9.10
C HIS A 72 24.58 -6.18 -9.05
N ALA A 73 24.03 -6.53 -10.21
CA ALA A 73 23.29 -7.78 -10.35
C ALA A 73 24.21 -8.88 -10.89
N TYR A 74 24.82 -9.64 -10.00
CA TYR A 74 25.61 -10.81 -10.37
C TYR A 74 24.69 -11.98 -10.70
N HIS A 75 24.66 -12.39 -11.97
CA HIS A 75 23.94 -13.59 -12.37
C HIS A 75 24.62 -14.29 -13.53
N ASP A 76 24.33 -15.58 -13.64
CA ASP A 76 24.81 -16.39 -14.74
C ASP A 76 24.02 -16.06 -16.01
N ILE A 77 24.62 -16.27 -17.18
CA ILE A 77 23.93 -16.21 -18.47
C ILE A 77 23.47 -17.63 -18.83
N PRO A 78 22.24 -18.03 -18.48
CA PRO A 78 21.80 -19.41 -18.63
C PRO A 78 21.78 -19.86 -20.09
N GLU A 79 21.63 -18.94 -21.05
CA GLU A 79 21.69 -19.22 -22.49
C GLU A 79 23.08 -19.70 -22.90
N LEU A 80 24.15 -19.10 -22.36
CA LEU A 80 25.54 -19.44 -22.69
C LEU A 80 26.01 -20.68 -21.94
N LEU A 81 25.63 -20.83 -20.67
CA LEU A 81 25.95 -22.03 -19.88
C LEU A 81 25.23 -23.29 -20.38
N LYS A 82 24.11 -23.15 -21.10
CA LYS A 82 23.48 -24.27 -21.82
C LYS A 82 24.31 -24.76 -23.00
N VAL A 83 25.08 -23.88 -23.65
CA VAL A 83 25.98 -24.24 -24.76
C VAL A 83 27.21 -24.95 -24.21
N ASP A 84 27.84 -24.38 -23.19
CA ASP A 84 28.98 -24.98 -22.50
C ASP A 84 29.03 -24.55 -21.02
N PRO A 85 28.80 -25.48 -20.08
CA PRO A 85 28.87 -25.19 -18.65
C PRO A 85 30.26 -24.83 -18.12
N SER A 86 31.33 -25.10 -18.89
CA SER A 86 32.71 -24.80 -18.51
C SER A 86 33.09 -23.33 -18.72
N TRP A 87 32.22 -22.54 -19.34
CA TRP A 87 32.48 -21.13 -19.58
C TRP A 87 32.38 -20.29 -18.31
N ASP A 88 33.52 -20.02 -17.69
CA ASP A 88 33.60 -19.21 -16.46
C ASP A 88 33.22 -17.75 -16.68
N PHE A 89 33.39 -17.22 -17.89
CA PHE A 89 32.97 -15.85 -18.23
C PHE A 89 31.44 -15.66 -18.27
N ALA A 90 30.67 -16.75 -18.31
CA ALA A 90 29.21 -16.73 -18.31
C ALA A 90 28.61 -16.94 -16.89
N LYS A 91 29.46 -17.10 -15.87
CA LYS A 91 29.08 -17.26 -14.46
C LYS A 91 29.28 -15.94 -13.72
N GLN A 92 28.36 -15.60 -12.82
CA GLN A 92 28.45 -14.41 -11.97
C GLN A 92 28.79 -13.14 -12.76
N VAL A 93 28.20 -12.98 -13.94
CA VAL A 93 28.44 -11.81 -14.78
C VAL A 93 27.85 -10.60 -14.07
N ASP A 94 28.61 -9.52 -14.01
CA ASP A 94 28.16 -8.25 -13.46
C ASP A 94 27.25 -7.55 -14.49
N PHE A 95 25.96 -7.51 -14.21
CA PHE A 95 25.02 -6.73 -14.99
C PHE A 95 24.73 -5.43 -14.27
N ARG A 96 25.33 -4.35 -14.78
CA ARG A 96 25.08 -3.01 -14.30
C ARG A 96 23.84 -2.45 -14.99
N HIS A 97 22.92 -1.91 -14.21
CA HIS A 97 21.83 -1.08 -14.73
C HIS A 97 22.38 0.31 -15.13
N ARG A 98 23.35 0.35 -16.05
CA ARG A 98 23.87 1.61 -16.60
C ARG A 98 22.77 2.20 -17.49
N SER A 99 22.00 3.14 -16.94
CA SER A 99 21.23 4.06 -17.77
C SER A 99 22.23 4.83 -18.65
N LEU A 100 22.23 4.56 -19.96
CA LEU A 100 23.12 5.20 -20.93
C LEU A 100 22.83 6.71 -21.11
N THR A 101 21.92 7.29 -20.33
CA THR A 101 21.47 8.68 -20.48
C THR A 101 22.49 9.72 -20.02
N HIS A 102 23.55 9.33 -19.30
CA HIS A 102 24.52 10.29 -18.74
C HIS A 102 25.99 9.87 -18.90
N LEU A 103 26.36 9.30 -20.05
CA LEU A 103 27.78 9.32 -20.41
C LEU A 103 28.14 10.78 -20.75
N PRO A 104 29.09 11.41 -20.03
CA PRO A 104 29.62 12.68 -20.51
C PRO A 104 30.15 12.49 -21.93
N ALA A 105 30.06 13.53 -22.76
CA ALA A 105 30.68 13.51 -24.08
C ALA A 105 32.15 13.13 -23.95
N GLU A 106 32.70 12.43 -24.94
CA GLU A 106 34.00 11.74 -24.94
C GLU A 106 35.24 12.60 -24.58
N GLY A 107 35.07 13.91 -24.32
CA GLY A 107 36.11 14.84 -23.87
C GLY A 107 35.93 15.46 -22.47
N ASP A 108 34.82 15.21 -21.76
CA ASP A 108 34.50 15.78 -20.44
C ASP A 108 34.55 14.71 -19.33
N LEU A 109 35.49 13.77 -19.42
CA LEU A 109 35.73 12.83 -18.34
C LEU A 109 36.42 13.60 -17.20
N PRO A 110 35.78 13.75 -16.01
CA PRO A 110 36.43 14.42 -14.89
C PRO A 110 37.73 13.70 -14.55
N LEU A 111 38.76 14.42 -14.11
CA LEU A 111 39.97 13.80 -13.55
C LEU A 111 39.54 13.07 -12.27
N ILE A 112 39.46 11.74 -12.35
CA ILE A 112 38.86 10.90 -11.32
C ILE A 112 39.84 10.80 -10.15
N GLU A 113 39.45 11.31 -8.98
CA GLU A 113 40.22 11.12 -7.75
C GLU A 113 39.76 9.87 -6.98
N ASN A 114 38.48 9.49 -7.07
CA ASN A 114 37.90 8.35 -6.35
C ASN A 114 36.81 7.63 -7.18
N GLU A 115 36.77 6.29 -7.15
CA GLU A 115 35.74 5.47 -7.84
C GLU A 115 34.30 5.80 -7.41
N GLU A 116 34.11 6.28 -6.18
CA GLU A 116 32.79 6.71 -5.65
C GLU A 116 32.17 7.88 -6.45
N GLN A 117 32.97 8.67 -7.17
CA GLN A 117 32.47 9.75 -8.05
C GLN A 117 31.97 9.24 -9.40
N LEU A 118 32.26 7.97 -9.77
CA LEU A 118 31.79 7.33 -10.99
C LEU A 118 30.50 6.54 -10.80
N LEU A 119 30.09 6.29 -9.55
CA LEU A 119 28.85 5.60 -9.27
C LEU A 119 27.69 6.53 -9.61
N PRO A 120 26.77 6.14 -10.51
CA PRO A 120 25.51 6.85 -10.68
C PRO A 120 24.85 7.04 -9.31
N PRO A 121 24.07 8.11 -9.09
CA PRO A 121 23.39 8.27 -7.81
C PRO A 121 22.45 7.07 -7.59
N ILE A 122 22.75 6.25 -6.58
CA ILE A 122 21.88 5.18 -6.13
C ILE A 122 20.50 5.79 -5.86
N TRP A 123 19.48 5.27 -6.54
CA TRP A 123 18.15 5.85 -6.58
C TRP A 123 17.43 5.57 -5.26
N VAL A 124 17.57 6.45 -4.27
CA VAL A 124 16.86 6.26 -2.99
C VAL A 124 15.77 7.28 -2.75
N LEU A 125 14.56 6.76 -2.63
CA LEU A 125 13.37 7.49 -2.25
C LEU A 125 13.32 7.63 -0.72
N ASN A 126 13.13 8.84 -0.21
CA ASN A 126 12.91 9.03 1.21
C ASN A 126 11.50 8.55 1.58
N PHE A 127 11.41 7.66 2.56
CA PHE A 127 10.15 7.06 2.98
C PHE A 127 9.78 7.48 4.42
N TRP A 128 8.60 8.05 4.56
CA TRP A 128 8.00 8.36 5.85
C TRP A 128 6.66 7.68 6.01
N TYR A 129 6.33 7.23 7.21
CA TYR A 129 5.06 6.56 7.45
C TYR A 129 4.51 6.80 8.86
N LYS A 130 3.18 6.72 8.98
CA LYS A 130 2.52 6.53 10.27
C LYS A 130 2.40 5.04 10.53
N PRO A 131 2.52 4.56 11.78
CA PRO A 131 2.28 3.16 12.10
C PRO A 131 0.95 2.65 11.54
N VAL A 132 0.87 1.35 11.23
CA VAL A 132 -0.34 0.71 10.68
C VAL A 132 -1.53 0.97 11.59
N ARG A 133 -2.67 1.31 10.98
CA ARG A 133 -3.92 1.64 11.68
C ARG A 133 -5.06 0.78 11.17
N MET A 134 -6.10 0.68 11.98
CA MET A 134 -7.31 -0.07 11.66
C MET A 134 -8.52 0.85 11.63
N ILE A 135 -9.37 0.74 10.62
CA ILE A 135 -10.64 1.47 10.48
C ILE A 135 -11.74 0.53 10.03
N GLU A 136 -12.95 0.70 10.58
CA GLU A 136 -14.11 -0.05 10.11
C GLU A 136 -14.83 0.70 9.00
N VAL A 137 -15.07 0.03 7.87
CA VAL A 137 -15.73 0.62 6.69
C VAL A 137 -16.78 -0.34 6.17
N ASP A 138 -17.91 0.22 5.74
CA ASP A 138 -18.94 -0.51 5.01
C ASP A 138 -18.47 -0.72 3.56
N VAL A 139 -18.19 -1.96 3.20
CA VAL A 139 -17.71 -2.34 1.87
C VAL A 139 -18.85 -3.06 1.15
N PRO A 140 -19.20 -2.69 -0.10
CA PRO A 140 -20.19 -3.42 -0.86
C PRO A 140 -19.71 -4.85 -1.15
N GLY A 141 -20.50 -5.83 -0.72
CA GLY A 141 -20.31 -7.24 -1.01
C GLY A 141 -20.73 -7.60 -2.44
N PRO A 142 -20.39 -8.81 -2.92
CA PRO A 142 -20.80 -9.29 -4.24
C PRO A 142 -22.33 -9.37 -4.42
N ASP A 143 -23.08 -9.52 -3.32
CA ASP A 143 -24.55 -9.55 -3.29
C ASP A 143 -25.17 -8.14 -3.26
N GLY A 144 -24.35 -7.09 -3.30
CA GLY A 144 -24.78 -5.69 -3.21
C GLY A 144 -25.11 -5.23 -1.79
N ARG A 145 -25.01 -6.08 -0.77
CA ARG A 145 -25.18 -5.66 0.62
C ARG A 145 -23.93 -4.98 1.14
N LEU A 146 -24.09 -4.05 2.05
CA LEU A 146 -22.96 -3.43 2.75
C LEU A 146 -22.50 -4.34 3.88
N GLU A 147 -21.23 -4.72 3.85
CA GLU A 147 -20.57 -5.50 4.90
C GLU A 147 -19.61 -4.60 5.67
N ARG A 148 -19.78 -4.49 6.99
CA ARG A 148 -18.84 -3.81 7.88
C ARG A 148 -17.55 -4.64 7.98
N LYS A 149 -16.42 -4.10 7.53
CA LYS A 149 -15.10 -4.76 7.56
C LYS A 149 -14.07 -3.92 8.30
N LEU A 150 -13.24 -4.58 9.10
CA LEU A 150 -12.05 -3.99 9.72
C LEU A 150 -10.91 -3.96 8.69
N ILE A 151 -10.52 -2.76 8.26
CA ILE A 151 -9.47 -2.53 7.27
C ILE A 151 -8.20 -2.06 7.96
N TRP A 152 -7.10 -2.73 7.67
CA TRP A 152 -5.76 -2.32 8.09
C TRP A 152 -5.16 -1.46 6.97
N TYR A 153 -4.65 -0.28 7.30
CA TYR A 153 -4.11 0.66 6.33
C TYR A 153 -2.82 1.31 6.83
N LEU A 154 -1.96 1.68 5.87
CA LEU A 154 -0.71 2.39 6.10
C LEU A 154 -0.79 3.76 5.40
N VAL A 155 -0.47 4.82 6.14
CA VAL A 155 -0.30 6.16 5.57
C VAL A 155 1.19 6.41 5.44
N TYR A 156 1.64 6.67 4.22
CA TYR A 156 3.04 6.95 3.94
C TYR A 156 3.19 8.15 3.01
N ARG A 157 4.40 8.68 2.98
CA ARG A 157 4.84 9.77 2.11
C ARG A 157 6.19 9.39 1.54
N ILE A 158 6.35 9.70 0.26
CA ILE A 158 7.58 9.46 -0.48
C ILE A 158 8.04 10.79 -1.05
N VAL A 159 9.34 11.04 -0.98
CA VAL A 159 9.96 12.20 -1.61
C VAL A 159 11.17 11.72 -2.39
N ASN A 160 11.24 12.16 -3.64
CA ASN A 160 12.41 12.00 -4.46
C ASN A 160 13.37 13.18 -4.19
N ARG A 161 14.66 12.88 -3.96
CA ARG A 161 15.72 13.89 -3.78
C ARG A 161 16.92 13.65 -4.71
N THR A 162 16.80 12.76 -5.69
CA THR A 162 17.90 12.35 -6.56
C THR A 162 18.19 13.34 -7.68
N GLY A 163 17.31 14.33 -7.89
CA GLY A 163 17.43 15.31 -8.98
C GLY A 163 16.98 14.79 -10.34
N GLN A 164 16.54 13.53 -10.44
CA GLN A 164 16.06 12.89 -11.67
C GLN A 164 14.73 12.15 -11.43
N PRO A 165 13.84 12.01 -12.44
CA PRO A 165 12.56 11.32 -12.28
C PRO A 165 12.73 9.82 -11.97
N VAL A 166 12.15 9.31 -10.87
CA VAL A 166 12.25 7.89 -10.46
C VAL A 166 10.96 7.13 -10.74
N MET A 167 11.03 5.97 -11.40
CA MET A 167 9.88 5.05 -11.48
C MET A 167 9.58 4.41 -10.11
N PHE A 168 8.39 4.67 -9.58
CA PHE A 168 7.93 4.11 -8.31
C PHE A 168 6.72 3.18 -8.52
N ALA A 169 6.85 1.93 -8.09
CA ALA A 169 5.79 0.93 -8.14
C ALA A 169 5.72 0.16 -6.80
N PRO A 170 4.89 0.62 -5.84
CA PRO A 170 4.88 0.05 -4.50
C PRO A 170 4.36 -1.39 -4.48
N ARG A 171 5.01 -2.25 -3.70
CA ARG A 171 4.46 -3.53 -3.23
C ARG A 171 4.67 -3.59 -1.72
N MET A 172 3.58 -3.76 -0.98
CA MET A 172 3.64 -3.78 0.48
C MET A 172 3.00 -5.07 1.00
N VAL A 173 3.69 -5.72 1.93
CA VAL A 173 3.22 -6.93 2.58
C VAL A 173 3.19 -6.65 4.08
N LEU A 174 2.02 -6.88 4.69
CA LEU A 174 1.89 -6.88 6.13
C LEU A 174 2.18 -8.29 6.64
N GLU A 175 3.24 -8.45 7.41
CA GLU A 175 3.61 -9.73 8.02
C GLU A 175 3.29 -9.72 9.52
N SER A 176 2.64 -10.79 9.98
CA SER A 176 2.45 -11.06 11.40
C SER A 176 3.67 -11.81 11.93
N VAL A 177 4.43 -11.17 12.83
CA VAL A 177 5.62 -11.78 13.44
C VAL A 177 5.29 -13.06 14.21
N ASP A 178 4.16 -13.08 14.92
CA ASP A 178 3.78 -14.23 15.76
C ASP A 178 3.32 -15.45 14.96
N THR A 179 2.67 -15.23 13.81
CA THR A 179 2.03 -16.30 13.04
C THR A 179 2.70 -16.57 11.69
N GLY A 180 3.63 -15.73 11.26
CA GLY A 180 4.23 -15.75 9.92
C GLY A 180 3.24 -15.46 8.79
N LYS A 181 2.00 -15.05 9.10
CA LYS A 181 0.99 -14.77 8.08
C LYS A 181 1.33 -13.49 7.33
N GLN A 182 1.30 -13.58 6.02
CA GLN A 182 1.54 -12.46 5.12
C GLN A 182 0.24 -12.02 4.45
N TYR A 183 -0.02 -10.72 4.46
CA TYR A 183 -1.18 -10.09 3.87
C TYR A 183 -0.72 -9.08 2.82
N LEU A 184 -0.99 -9.36 1.56
CA LEU A 184 -0.68 -8.46 0.47
C LEU A 184 -1.62 -7.25 0.49
N ASP A 185 -1.08 -6.08 0.15
CA ASP A 185 -1.87 -4.87 0.01
C ASP A 185 -2.96 -5.00 -1.09
N ARG A 186 -4.15 -4.48 -0.80
CA ARG A 186 -5.30 -4.50 -1.73
C ARG A 186 -5.92 -3.11 -1.83
N LEU A 187 -6.32 -2.73 -3.03
CA LEU A 187 -7.03 -1.47 -3.27
C LEU A 187 -8.49 -1.58 -2.78
N ILE A 188 -8.87 -0.71 -1.84
CA ILE A 188 -10.25 -0.58 -1.35
C ILE A 188 -10.69 0.89 -1.50
N PRO A 189 -11.20 1.31 -2.67
CA PRO A 189 -11.48 2.73 -2.93
C PRO A 189 -12.46 3.37 -1.95
N VAL A 190 -13.50 2.63 -1.52
CA VAL A 190 -14.51 3.11 -0.56
C VAL A 190 -13.92 3.51 0.79
N ALA A 191 -12.74 2.99 1.17
CA ALA A 191 -12.08 3.32 2.42
C ALA A 191 -11.36 4.68 2.40
N LEU A 192 -11.08 5.26 1.22
CA LEU A 192 -10.27 6.48 1.10
C LEU A 192 -10.93 7.68 1.80
N GLY A 193 -12.22 7.89 1.61
CA GLY A 193 -12.97 8.97 2.26
C GLY A 193 -12.98 8.87 3.79
N PRO A 194 -13.36 7.72 4.39
CA PRO A 194 -13.22 7.47 5.82
C PRO A 194 -11.79 7.68 6.36
N ILE A 195 -10.77 7.18 5.65
CA ILE A 195 -9.36 7.35 6.04
C ILE A 195 -8.97 8.82 6.02
N GLN A 196 -9.27 9.56 4.95
CA GLN A 196 -8.98 10.99 4.84
C GLN A 196 -9.65 11.78 5.97
N ARG A 197 -10.94 11.50 6.26
CA ARG A 197 -11.65 12.16 7.38
C ARG A 197 -11.00 11.92 8.73
N ARG A 198 -10.43 10.73 8.95
CA ARG A 198 -9.73 10.38 10.20
C ARG A 198 -8.35 11.01 10.28
N GLU A 199 -7.58 10.92 9.20
CA GLU A 199 -6.18 11.31 9.18
C GLU A 199 -6.01 12.83 9.05
N ASP A 200 -6.56 13.40 7.98
CA ASP A 200 -6.51 14.82 7.68
C ASP A 200 -7.52 15.18 6.56
N ARG A 201 -8.56 15.94 6.90
CA ARG A 201 -9.57 16.38 5.92
C ARG A 201 -8.98 17.33 4.88
N GLY A 202 -7.98 18.11 5.27
CA GLY A 202 -7.34 19.13 4.45
C GLY A 202 -6.29 18.60 3.47
N ARG A 203 -6.02 17.29 3.47
CA ARG A 203 -5.06 16.66 2.55
C ARG A 203 -5.77 15.66 1.65
N ARG A 204 -5.45 15.70 0.36
CA ARG A 204 -5.79 14.63 -0.57
C ARG A 204 -4.87 13.44 -0.31
N PHE A 205 -5.47 12.28 -0.05
CA PHE A 205 -4.73 11.02 -0.01
C PHE A 205 -4.80 10.36 -1.39
N LEU A 206 -3.66 9.84 -1.84
CA LEU A 206 -3.55 9.07 -3.07
C LEU A 206 -3.65 7.58 -2.74
N ASN A 207 -4.22 6.81 -3.66
CA ASN A 207 -4.20 5.35 -3.56
C ASN A 207 -2.95 4.76 -4.23
N LYS A 208 -2.78 3.43 -4.17
CA LYS A 208 -1.63 2.72 -4.75
C LYS A 208 -1.46 2.96 -6.25
N VAL A 209 -2.56 2.99 -7.00
CA VAL A 209 -2.56 3.20 -8.45
C VAL A 209 -2.18 4.63 -8.77
N ASP A 210 -2.71 5.59 -8.01
CA ASP A 210 -2.46 7.02 -8.24
C ASP A 210 -1.00 7.42 -7.95
N VAL A 211 -0.32 6.72 -7.04
CA VAL A 211 1.08 7.00 -6.68
C VAL A 211 2.07 6.22 -7.56
N ALA A 212 1.62 5.19 -8.27
CA ALA A 212 2.50 4.42 -9.14
C ALA A 212 2.84 5.20 -10.41
N GLY A 213 4.13 5.36 -10.71
CA GLY A 213 4.60 6.12 -11.87
C GLY A 213 5.90 6.85 -11.60
N GLU A 214 6.23 7.80 -12.46
CA GLU A 214 7.41 8.66 -12.30
C GLU A 214 7.22 9.66 -11.17
N ILE A 215 8.12 9.63 -10.19
CA ILE A 215 8.20 10.60 -9.10
C ILE A 215 9.24 11.63 -9.47
N GLN A 216 8.78 12.86 -9.72
CA GLN A 216 9.64 14.00 -9.99
C GLN A 216 10.41 14.44 -8.73
N PRO A 217 11.62 15.02 -8.88
CA PRO A 217 12.41 15.54 -7.77
C PRO A 217 11.79 16.78 -7.10
#